data_AF-A0A9W4JVF8-F1
#
_entry.id   AF-A0A9W4JVF8-F1
#
_cell.length_a   1.000
_cell.length_b   1.000
_cell.length_c   1.000
_cell.angle_alpha   90.00
_cell.angle_beta   90.00
_cell.angle_gamma   90.00
#
_symmetry.space_group_name_H-M   'P 1'
#
loop_
_entity.id
_entity.type
_entity.pdbx_description
1 polymer ?
#
loop_
_entity_poly.entity_id
_entity_poly.type
_entity_poly.pdbx_seq_one_letter_code
_entity_poly.pdbx_strand_id
1 'polypeptide(L)'
;MKSCEPCNRSFGSQDALDQHLRDSPVHALSYDCEPCDRSFGSQDALGQHLRDSSAHFQLPRTPLNRFFQSFNGFVYDPTLPPTESYSSLQRFYGWRRGEEESDRAWQQFQEALNQEFRLWFGAEDDLAAWHSLCRAVEIEPLPRTCHDCKKVQ
;
A
#
# COMPACT_ATOMS: atom_id res chain seq x y z
N MET A 1 -32.31 -38.17 17.89
CA MET A 1 -32.15 -36.88 17.19
C MET A 1 -30.92 -36.20 17.75
N LYS A 2 -30.03 -35.74 16.86
CA LYS A 2 -28.84 -34.96 17.21
C LYS A 2 -29.03 -33.55 16.68
N SER A 3 -28.71 -32.54 17.49
CA SER A 3 -29.06 -31.15 17.20
C SER A 3 -27.80 -30.32 17.05
N CYS A 4 -27.83 -29.37 16.12
CA CYS A 4 -26.84 -28.31 16.02
C CYS A 4 -27.38 -27.07 16.72
N GLU A 5 -26.82 -26.72 17.89
CA GLU A 5 -27.29 -25.59 18.72
C GLU A 5 -27.12 -24.22 18.03
N PRO A 6 -25.99 -23.90 17.36
CA PRO A 6 -25.86 -22.61 16.67
C PRO A 6 -26.84 -22.43 15.50
N CYS A 7 -27.39 -23.52 14.96
CA CYS A 7 -28.27 -23.51 13.79
C CYS A 7 -29.72 -23.94 14.09
N ASN A 8 -30.00 -24.43 15.31
CA ASN A 8 -31.23 -25.11 15.71
C ASN A 8 -31.74 -26.17 14.71
N ARG A 9 -30.82 -26.89 14.05
CA ARG A 9 -31.15 -27.95 13.09
C ARG A 9 -31.05 -29.33 13.72
N SER A 10 -31.99 -30.21 13.39
CA SER A 10 -32.04 -31.59 13.90
C SER A 10 -31.69 -32.61 12.81
N PHE A 11 -30.89 -33.60 13.19
CA PHE A 11 -30.37 -34.65 12.33
C PHE A 11 -30.74 -36.04 12.86
N GLY A 12 -30.90 -36.98 11.93
CA GLY A 12 -31.30 -38.36 12.22
C GLY A 12 -30.21 -39.21 12.88
N SER A 13 -28.93 -38.84 12.72
CA SER A 13 -27.77 -39.55 13.25
C SER A 13 -26.66 -38.59 13.68
N GLN A 14 -25.68 -39.12 14.44
CA GLN A 14 -24.47 -38.37 14.79
C GLN A 14 -23.62 -38.08 13.55
N ASP A 15 -23.46 -39.06 12.63
CA ASP A 15 -22.70 -38.85 11.39
C ASP A 15 -23.26 -37.72 10.52
N ALA A 16 -24.59 -37.60 10.47
CA ALA A 16 -25.26 -36.52 9.74
C ALA A 16 -25.03 -35.14 10.38
N LEU A 17 -24.93 -35.08 11.71
CA LEU A 17 -24.55 -33.85 12.43
C LEU A 17 -23.07 -33.51 12.20
N ASP A 18 -22.18 -34.50 12.27
CA ASP A 18 -20.74 -34.28 12.08
C ASP A 18 -20.43 -33.83 10.64
N GLN A 19 -21.12 -34.39 9.65
CA GLN A 19 -21.01 -33.93 8.26
C GLN A 19 -21.53 -32.50 8.10
N HIS A 20 -22.64 -32.15 8.76
CA HIS A 20 -23.16 -30.79 8.77
C HIS A 20 -22.17 -29.78 9.36
N LEU A 21 -21.52 -30.11 10.48
CA LEU A 21 -20.53 -29.24 11.11
C LEU A 21 -19.28 -29.05 10.23
N ARG A 22 -18.87 -30.09 9.48
CA ARG A 22 -17.72 -30.01 8.57
C ARG A 22 -18.01 -29.21 7.30
N ASP A 23 -19.17 -29.40 6.70
CA ASP A 23 -19.45 -28.88 5.36
C ASP A 23 -20.24 -27.56 5.36
N SER A 24 -20.85 -27.18 6.49
CA SER A 24 -21.65 -25.97 6.55
C SER A 24 -20.76 -24.73 6.67
N PRO A 25 -20.89 -23.74 5.77
CA PRO A 25 -20.14 -22.48 5.85
C PRO A 25 -20.34 -21.72 7.16
N VAL A 26 -21.48 -21.91 7.82
CA VAL A 26 -21.79 -21.29 9.12
C VAL A 26 -20.95 -21.86 10.27
N HIS A 27 -20.38 -23.06 10.10
CA HIS A 27 -19.47 -23.69 11.05
C HIS A 27 -18.03 -23.76 10.54
N ALA A 28 -17.79 -23.27 9.32
CA ALA A 28 -16.44 -23.11 8.83
C ALA A 28 -15.68 -22.13 9.73
N LEU A 29 -14.44 -22.48 10.04
CA LEU A 29 -13.56 -21.58 10.80
C LEU A 29 -13.33 -20.33 9.95
N SER A 30 -13.88 -19.19 10.38
CA SER A 30 -13.59 -17.89 9.79
C SER A 30 -12.41 -17.24 10.48
N TYR A 31 -11.65 -16.47 9.70
CA TYR A 31 -10.54 -15.66 10.16
C TYR A 31 -10.95 -14.20 9.99
N ASP A 32 -11.31 -13.56 11.09
CA ASP A 32 -11.89 -12.23 11.08
C ASP A 32 -10.80 -11.16 11.21
N CYS A 33 -10.94 -10.09 10.44
CA CYS A 33 -10.12 -8.90 10.54
C CYS A 33 -10.79 -7.90 11.50
N GLU A 34 -10.38 -7.88 12.77
CA GLU A 34 -10.91 -6.92 13.76
C GLU A 34 -10.91 -5.45 13.31
N PRO A 35 -9.89 -4.94 12.59
CA PRO A 35 -9.92 -3.53 12.19
C PRO A 35 -10.86 -3.20 11.01
N CYS A 36 -11.45 -4.16 10.30
CA CYS A 36 -12.47 -3.87 9.27
C CYS A 36 -13.67 -4.83 9.21
N ASP A 37 -13.83 -5.70 10.20
CA ASP A 37 -14.91 -6.68 10.36
C ASP A 37 -15.14 -7.60 9.14
N ARG A 38 -14.10 -7.86 8.34
CA ARG A 38 -14.16 -8.80 7.21
C ARG A 38 -13.72 -10.20 7.62
N SER A 39 -14.46 -11.21 7.17
CA SER A 39 -14.18 -12.63 7.42
C SER A 39 -13.54 -13.32 6.22
N PHE A 40 -12.53 -14.15 6.48
CA PHE A 40 -11.81 -14.93 5.47
C PHE A 40 -11.88 -16.43 5.76
N GLY A 41 -11.85 -17.26 4.73
CA GLY A 41 -11.92 -18.73 4.86
C GLY A 41 -10.59 -19.40 5.24
N SER A 42 -9.50 -18.66 5.32
CA SER A 42 -8.19 -19.19 5.73
C SER A 42 -7.31 -18.09 6.35
N GLN A 43 -6.34 -18.53 7.15
CA GLN A 43 -5.33 -17.64 7.73
C GLN A 43 -4.47 -16.97 6.66
N ASP A 44 -4.14 -17.70 5.58
CA ASP A 44 -3.37 -17.15 4.45
C ASP A 44 -4.16 -16.05 3.73
N ALA A 45 -5.47 -16.23 3.54
CA ALA A 45 -6.34 -15.23 2.92
C ALA A 45 -6.47 -13.98 3.81
N LEU A 46 -6.61 -14.15 5.13
CA LEU A 46 -6.55 -13.04 6.08
C LEU A 46 -5.17 -12.35 6.04
N GLY A 47 -4.08 -13.13 6.02
CA GLY A 47 -2.72 -12.60 5.94
C GLY A 47 -2.44 -11.83 4.66
N GLN A 48 -2.96 -12.29 3.53
CA GLN A 48 -2.91 -11.55 2.27
C GLN A 48 -3.75 -10.27 2.36
N HIS A 49 -4.97 -10.35 2.90
CA HIS A 49 -5.79 -9.17 3.11
C HIS A 49 -5.10 -8.11 3.98
N LEU A 50 -4.47 -8.49 5.09
CA LEU A 50 -3.74 -7.57 5.96
C LEU A 50 -2.53 -6.93 5.26
N ARG A 51 -1.87 -7.64 4.34
CA ARG A 51 -0.73 -7.12 3.57
C ARG A 51 -1.15 -6.21 2.41
N ASP A 52 -2.23 -6.55 1.72
CA ASP A 52 -2.55 -5.95 0.42
C ASP A 52 -3.75 -4.98 0.49
N SER A 53 -4.54 -5.00 1.56
CA SER A 53 -5.69 -4.11 1.71
C SER A 53 -5.24 -2.71 2.07
N SER A 54 -5.59 -1.71 1.27
CA SER A 54 -5.39 -0.29 1.57
C SER A 54 -5.99 0.18 2.91
N ALA A 55 -6.91 -0.59 3.50
CA ALA A 55 -7.47 -0.31 4.83
C ALA A 55 -6.51 -0.66 5.99
N HIS A 56 -5.58 -1.59 5.78
CA HIS A 56 -4.60 -2.05 6.77
C HIS A 56 -3.16 -2.03 6.27
N PHE A 57 -2.95 -1.67 5.01
CA PHE A 57 -1.69 -1.24 4.47
C PHE A 57 -1.26 -0.11 5.37
N GLN A 58 -0.37 -0.43 6.32
CA GLN A 58 0.40 0.61 6.97
C GLN A 58 1.14 1.24 5.82
N LEU A 59 0.60 2.34 5.30
CA LEU A 59 1.30 3.14 4.32
C LEU A 59 2.67 3.30 4.91
N PRO A 60 3.72 2.79 4.23
CA PRO A 60 5.04 2.89 4.79
C PRO A 60 5.21 4.38 5.14
N ARG A 61 5.84 4.67 6.29
CA ARG A 61 6.02 6.06 6.75
C ARG A 61 7.09 6.73 5.89
N THR A 62 6.89 6.64 4.59
CA THR A 62 7.73 7.12 3.55
C THR A 62 7.65 8.65 3.56
N PRO A 63 8.77 9.35 3.32
CA PRO A 63 8.83 10.81 3.18
C PRO A 63 7.62 11.46 2.46
N LEU A 64 7.19 10.94 1.33
CA LEU A 64 6.12 11.44 0.48
C LEU A 64 4.75 11.27 1.10
N ASN A 65 4.47 10.09 1.67
CA ASN A 65 3.23 9.86 2.39
C ASN A 65 3.13 10.77 3.63
N ARG A 66 4.23 10.95 4.37
CA ARG A 66 4.31 11.91 5.49
C ARG A 66 4.04 13.34 5.04
N PHE A 67 4.58 13.75 3.88
CA PHE A 67 4.34 15.08 3.33
C PHE A 67 2.85 15.33 3.09
N PHE A 68 2.16 14.47 2.33
CA PHE A 68 0.74 14.67 2.03
C PHE A 68 -0.14 14.59 3.27
N GLN A 69 0.18 13.70 4.22
CA GLN A 69 -0.55 13.57 5.49
C GLN A 69 -0.35 14.77 6.44
N SER A 70 0.65 15.63 6.20
CA SER A 70 0.86 16.83 7.02
C SER A 70 -0.20 17.92 6.78
N PHE A 71 -0.93 17.83 5.67
CA PHE A 71 -1.97 18.78 5.30
C PHE A 71 -3.34 18.36 5.85
N ASN A 72 -3.77 19.03 6.92
CA ASN A 72 -5.02 18.71 7.58
C ASN A 72 -6.24 18.95 6.68
N GLY A 73 -7.09 17.94 6.55
CA GLY A 73 -8.31 17.98 5.73
C GLY A 73 -8.11 17.63 4.26
N PHE A 74 -6.86 17.45 3.80
CA PHE A 74 -6.59 16.92 2.47
C PHE A 74 -6.73 15.39 2.47
N VAL A 75 -7.55 14.86 1.56
CA VAL A 75 -7.71 13.41 1.38
C VAL A 75 -6.61 12.93 0.42
N TYR A 76 -5.57 12.32 0.98
CA TYR A 76 -4.47 11.77 0.20
C TYR A 76 -4.80 10.35 -0.30
N ASP A 77 -4.73 10.16 -1.62
CA ASP A 77 -4.79 8.86 -2.27
C ASP A 77 -3.36 8.43 -2.71
N PRO A 78 -2.77 7.41 -2.06
CA PRO A 78 -1.43 6.91 -2.36
C PRO A 78 -1.36 6.08 -3.65
N THR A 79 -2.49 5.75 -4.27
CA THR A 79 -2.53 5.02 -5.54
C THR A 79 -2.32 5.93 -6.76
N LEU A 80 -2.45 7.24 -6.57
CA LEU A 80 -2.24 8.24 -7.62
C LEU A 80 -0.75 8.60 -7.79
N PRO A 81 -0.34 9.01 -9.01
CA PRO A 81 0.99 9.56 -9.22
C PRO A 81 1.25 10.76 -8.28
N PRO A 82 2.46 10.90 -7.71
CA PRO A 82 2.77 11.99 -6.77
C PRO A 82 2.46 13.39 -7.31
N THR A 83 2.66 13.60 -8.62
CA THR A 83 2.38 14.85 -9.32
C THR A 83 0.89 15.16 -9.42
N GLU A 84 0.03 14.14 -9.54
CA GLU A 84 -1.42 14.30 -9.51
C GLU A 84 -1.92 14.58 -8.09
N SER A 85 -1.37 13.90 -7.08
CA SER A 85 -1.65 14.19 -5.68
C SER A 85 -1.28 15.64 -5.33
N TYR A 86 -0.13 16.14 -5.81
CA TYR A 86 0.28 17.53 -5.60
C TYR A 86 -0.62 18.53 -6.34
N SER A 87 -1.05 18.21 -7.56
CA SER A 87 -2.01 19.05 -8.30
C SER A 87 -3.36 19.16 -7.58
N SER A 88 -3.81 18.07 -6.96
CA SER A 88 -5.02 18.06 -6.12
C SER A 88 -4.82 18.87 -4.85
N LEU A 89 -3.64 18.82 -4.22
CA LEU A 89 -3.29 19.64 -3.06
C LEU A 89 -3.30 21.14 -3.38
N GLN A 90 -2.72 21.53 -4.53
CA GLN A 90 -2.75 22.93 -5.01
C GLN A 90 -4.17 23.43 -5.21
N ARG A 91 -5.06 22.60 -5.78
CA ARG A 91 -6.49 22.94 -5.96
C ARG A 91 -7.23 23.05 -4.64
N PHE A 92 -6.91 22.19 -3.66
CA PHE A 92 -7.53 22.19 -2.34
C PHE A 92 -7.24 23.47 -1.56
N TYR A 93 -5.99 23.94 -1.55
CA TYR A 93 -5.60 25.19 -0.89
C TYR A 93 -5.79 26.44 -1.76
N GLY A 94 -6.10 26.28 -3.05
CA GLY A 94 -6.27 27.39 -3.98
C GLY A 94 -4.99 28.16 -4.27
N TRP A 95 -3.83 27.53 -4.11
CA TRP A 95 -2.52 28.17 -4.23
C TRP A 95 -2.27 28.74 -5.63
N ARG A 96 -1.75 29.97 -5.68
CA ARG A 96 -1.26 30.61 -6.91
C ARG A 96 0.27 30.65 -6.98
N ARG A 97 0.77 30.91 -8.18
CA ARG A 97 2.21 31.02 -8.45
C ARG A 97 2.77 32.25 -7.73
N GLY A 98 3.80 32.07 -6.90
CA GLY A 98 4.45 33.15 -6.14
C GLY A 98 3.88 33.41 -4.74
N GLU A 99 3.01 32.54 -4.24
CA GLU A 99 2.61 32.54 -2.83
C GLU A 99 3.66 31.76 -2.00
N GLU A 100 4.16 32.35 -0.92
CA GLU A 100 5.26 31.76 -0.11
C GLU A 100 4.92 30.37 0.44
N GLU A 101 3.64 30.13 0.76
CA GLU A 101 3.16 28.83 1.25
C GLU A 101 3.21 27.76 0.14
N SER A 102 2.81 28.14 -1.08
CA SER A 102 2.87 27.29 -2.27
C SER A 102 4.32 26.94 -2.64
N ASP A 103 5.22 27.93 -2.60
CA ASP A 103 6.64 27.73 -2.90
C ASP A 103 7.31 26.83 -1.87
N ARG A 104 6.98 27.01 -0.58
CA ARG A 104 7.48 26.17 0.52
C ARG A 104 6.96 24.74 0.41
N ALA A 105 5.67 24.56 0.13
CA ALA A 105 5.07 23.24 -0.05
C ALA A 105 5.69 22.52 -1.25
N TRP A 106 6.00 23.25 -2.33
CA TRP A 106 6.69 22.70 -3.48
C TRP A 106 8.09 22.20 -3.13
N GLN A 107 8.87 22.99 -2.38
CA GLN A 107 10.18 22.55 -1.92
C GLN A 107 10.11 21.29 -1.04
N GLN A 108 9.16 21.24 -0.11
CA GLN A 108 8.96 20.07 0.76
C GLN A 108 8.52 18.83 -0.02
N PHE A 109 7.68 19.01 -1.04
CA PHE A 109 7.28 17.93 -1.95
C PHE A 109 8.47 17.37 -2.74
N GLN A 110 9.31 18.25 -3.30
CA GLN A 110 10.52 17.85 -4.03
C GLN A 110 11.52 17.14 -3.13
N GLU A 111 11.71 17.62 -1.91
CA GLU A 111 12.58 16.97 -0.91
C GLU A 111 12.03 15.59 -0.54
N ALA A 112 10.72 15.47 -0.29
CA ALA A 112 10.09 14.19 -0.01
C ALA A 112 10.29 13.19 -1.16
N LEU A 113 10.11 13.62 -2.42
CA LEU A 113 10.38 12.80 -3.59
C LEU A 113 11.84 12.36 -3.67
N ASN A 114 12.79 13.24 -3.37
CA ASN A 114 14.20 12.89 -3.38
C ASN A 114 14.54 11.88 -2.27
N GLN A 115 13.97 12.06 -1.08
CA GLN A 115 14.12 11.12 0.02
C GLN A 115 13.49 9.77 -0.31
N GLU A 116 12.37 9.72 -1.05
CA GLU A 116 11.86 8.45 -1.56
C GLU A 116 12.77 7.80 -2.55
N PHE A 117 13.25 8.57 -3.52
CA PHE A 117 14.18 8.06 -4.48
C PHE A 117 15.39 7.43 -3.77
N ARG A 118 15.91 8.09 -2.73
CA ARG A 118 17.01 7.55 -1.91
C ARG A 118 16.63 6.32 -1.08
N LEU A 119 15.41 6.27 -0.56
CA LEU A 119 14.93 5.15 0.25
C LEU A 119 14.82 3.87 -0.60
N TRP A 120 14.33 3.98 -1.83
CA TRP A 120 14.07 2.85 -2.72
C TRP A 120 15.27 2.51 -3.63
N PHE A 121 16.05 3.51 -4.01
CA PHE A 121 17.13 3.41 -4.99
C PHE A 121 18.45 3.98 -4.46
N GLY A 122 18.69 4.07 -3.16
CA GLY A 122 19.99 4.52 -2.63
C GLY A 122 20.39 5.96 -3.00
N ALA A 123 21.55 6.40 -2.55
CA ALA A 123 22.04 7.75 -2.85
C ALA A 123 22.45 7.89 -4.33
N GLU A 124 22.40 9.10 -4.90
CA GLU A 124 22.76 9.35 -6.32
C GLU A 124 24.18 8.92 -6.69
N ASP A 125 25.07 8.75 -5.71
CA ASP A 125 26.44 8.26 -5.85
C ASP A 125 26.57 6.73 -5.71
N ASP A 126 25.47 6.00 -5.51
CA ASP A 126 25.43 4.54 -5.43
C ASP A 126 25.18 3.91 -6.82
N LEU A 127 26.28 3.50 -7.45
CA LEU A 127 26.29 2.85 -8.77
C LEU A 127 25.42 1.56 -8.80
N ALA A 128 25.29 0.84 -7.69
CA ALA A 128 24.53 -0.41 -7.63
C ALA A 128 23.01 -0.16 -7.73
N ALA A 129 22.57 0.93 -7.14
CA ALA A 129 21.20 1.41 -7.20
C ALA A 129 20.80 1.86 -8.61
N TRP A 130 21.70 2.56 -9.29
CA TRP A 130 21.52 2.97 -10.69
C TRP A 130 21.50 1.77 -11.65
N HIS A 131 22.35 0.77 -11.43
CA HIS A 131 22.30 -0.49 -12.20
C HIS A 131 20.99 -1.26 -12.01
N SER A 132 20.41 -1.21 -10.81
CA SER A 132 19.10 -1.83 -10.53
C SER A 132 17.99 -1.14 -11.32
N LEU A 133 18.04 0.19 -11.40
CA LEU A 133 17.14 1.01 -12.20
C LEU A 133 17.29 0.74 -13.70
N CYS A 134 18.51 0.76 -14.24
CA CYS A 134 18.75 0.46 -15.66
C CYS A 134 18.28 -0.93 -16.09
N ARG A 135 18.42 -1.95 -15.24
CA ARG A 135 17.91 -3.29 -15.54
C ARG A 135 16.39 -3.33 -15.55
N ALA A 136 15.72 -2.56 -14.69
CA ALA A 136 14.27 -2.47 -14.64
C ALA A 136 13.65 -1.77 -15.88
N VAL A 137 14.42 -0.92 -16.56
CA VAL A 137 14.03 -0.26 -17.83
C VAL A 137 14.75 -0.82 -19.07
N GLU A 138 15.35 -2.01 -18.97
CA GLU A 138 16.03 -2.72 -20.08
C GLU A 138 17.10 -1.88 -20.83
N ILE A 139 17.84 -1.02 -20.13
CA ILE A 139 18.91 -0.22 -20.74
C ILE A 139 20.20 -1.04 -20.79
N GLU A 140 20.64 -1.40 -22.01
CA GLU A 140 21.95 -2.00 -22.28
C GLU A 140 22.82 -1.15 -23.23
N PRO A 141 24.16 -1.07 -23.01
CA PRO A 141 24.92 -1.65 -21.91
C PRO A 141 24.98 -0.75 -20.66
N LEU A 142 25.06 -1.39 -19.49
CA LEU A 142 25.12 -0.69 -18.20
C LEU A 142 26.38 0.21 -18.09
N PRO A 143 26.23 1.49 -17.68
CA PRO A 143 27.36 2.39 -17.50
C PRO A 143 28.28 1.88 -16.38
N ARG A 144 29.60 2.00 -16.58
CA ARG A 144 30.59 1.41 -15.65
C ARG A 144 31.02 2.35 -14.52
N THR A 145 30.70 3.63 -14.63
CA THR A 145 31.04 4.65 -13.61
C THR A 145 29.89 5.64 -13.43
N CYS A 146 29.76 6.25 -12.25
CA CYS A 146 28.76 7.31 -11.98
C CYS A 146 28.90 8.52 -12.92
N HIS A 147 30.07 8.72 -13.53
CA HIS A 147 30.29 9.78 -14.52
C HIS A 147 29.65 9.44 -15.87
N ASP A 148 29.64 8.16 -16.27
CA ASP A 148 28.98 7.69 -17.49
C ASP A 148 27.46 7.77 -17.37
N CYS A 149 26.92 7.67 -16.16
CA CYS A 149 25.49 7.85 -15.85
C CYS A 149 24.95 9.25 -16.22
N LYS A 150 25.79 10.30 -16.27
CA LYS A 150 25.36 11.67 -16.60
C LYS A 150 25.22 11.94 -18.11
N LYS A 151 25.61 11.01 -18.98
CA LYS A 151 25.61 11.19 -20.45
C LYS A 151 24.41 10.59 -21.17
N VAL A 152 23.49 9.95 -20.46
CA VAL A 152 22.31 9.26 -21.04
C VAL A 152 21.03 10.11 -20.92
N GLN A 153 21.16 11.43 -20.77
CA GLN A 153 20.03 12.37 -20.65
C GLN A 153 19.58 12.91 -22.01
#